data_AF-A0A6N3BGW5-F1
#
_entry.id   AF-A0A6N3BGW5-F1
#
_cell.length_a   1.000
_cell.length_b   1.000
_cell.length_c   1.000
_cell.angle_alpha   90.00
_cell.angle_beta   90.00
_cell.angle_gamma   90.00
#
_symmetry.space_group_name_H-M   'P 1'
#
loop_
_entity.id
_entity.type
_entity.pdbx_description
1 polymer ?
#
loop_
_entity_poly.entity_id
_entity_poly.type
_entity_poly.pdbx_seq_one_letter_code
_entity_poly.pdbx_strand_id
1 'polypeptide(L)'
;MGGKLELIPEQAPIIRYIYDAYLAGKTAEDIAATLNLFSDDRPWKPQRIDYILTNERYSGNALLRKRYATDTIPRKVKRNRGERPMYFVAGINEAVVSQEIFDKAQELRKKRWENRLVAPDIFISRQNELAEQLRAAKL
;
A
#
# COMPACT_ATOMS: atom_id res chain seq x y z
N MET A 1 21.94 9.66 -10.46
CA MET A 1 21.27 9.43 -11.75
C MET A 1 19.77 9.40 -11.53
N GLY A 2 19.07 10.43 -12.01
CA GLY A 2 17.63 10.56 -11.87
C GLY A 2 16.91 9.65 -12.87
N GLY A 3 16.43 8.50 -12.41
CA GLY A 3 15.43 7.73 -13.14
C GLY A 3 14.13 8.52 -13.14
N LYS A 4 13.89 9.32 -14.19
CA LYS A 4 12.53 9.71 -14.53
C LYS A 4 11.78 8.39 -14.77
N LEU A 5 10.78 8.11 -13.94
CA LEU A 5 9.73 7.20 -14.37
C LEU A 5 8.99 7.97 -15.46
N GLU A 6 9.39 7.74 -16.71
CA GLU A 6 8.52 8.03 -17.84
C GLU A 6 7.34 7.08 -17.69
N LEU A 7 6.21 7.64 -17.26
CA LEU A 7 4.96 6.90 -17.23
C LEU A 7 4.66 6.53 -18.68
N ILE A 8 4.73 5.24 -18.98
CA ILE A 8 4.37 4.73 -20.30
C ILE A 8 2.87 5.03 -20.47
N PRO A 9 2.46 5.88 -21.43
CA PRO A 9 1.07 6.33 -21.54
C PRO A 9 0.07 5.17 -21.67
N GLU A 10 0.50 4.07 -22.31
CA GLU A 10 -0.25 2.82 -22.47
C GLU A 10 -0.63 2.17 -21.13
N GLN A 11 0.09 2.46 -20.05
CA GLN A 11 -0.19 1.95 -18.70
C GLN A 11 -1.17 2.84 -17.92
N ALA A 12 -1.48 4.05 -18.40
CA ALA A 12 -2.38 4.96 -17.69
C ALA A 12 -3.79 4.36 -17.45
N PRO A 13 -4.44 3.68 -18.42
CA PRO A 13 -5.76 3.09 -18.21
C PRO A 13 -5.77 2.03 -17.12
N ILE A 14 -4.76 1.14 -17.09
CA ILE A 14 -4.69 0.06 -16.10
C ILE A 14 -4.45 0.60 -14.70
N ILE A 15 -3.63 1.65 -14.56
CA ILE A 15 -3.38 2.31 -13.28
C ILE A 15 -4.66 2.97 -12.78
N ARG A 16 -5.40 3.70 -13.62
CA ARG A 16 -6.69 4.31 -13.23
C ARG A 16 -7.69 3.26 -12.76
N TYR A 17 -7.83 2.17 -13.52
CA TYR A 17 -8.65 1.03 -13.11
C TYR A 17 -8.26 0.48 -11.74
N ILE A 18 -6.96 0.34 -11.44
CA ILE A 18 -6.48 -0.14 -10.14
C ILE A 18 -6.95 0.78 -9.00
N TYR A 19 -6.83 2.11 -9.17
CA TYR A 19 -7.30 3.07 -8.17
C TYR A 19 -8.81 3.01 -8.00
N ASP A 20 -9.57 3.03 -9.10
CA ASP A 20 -11.03 3.01 -9.06
C ASP A 20 -11.56 1.71 -8.42
N ALA A 21 -11.02 0.56 -8.83
CA ALA A 21 -11.40 -0.73 -8.28
C ALA A 21 -11.06 -0.84 -6.78
N TYR A 22 -9.91 -0.31 -6.36
CA TYR A 22 -9.52 -0.31 -4.95
C TYR A 22 -10.45 0.56 -4.10
N LEU A 23 -10.78 1.76 -4.59
CA LEU A 23 -11.71 2.68 -3.94
C LEU A 23 -13.15 2.15 -3.93
N ALA A 24 -13.53 1.33 -4.92
CA ALA A 24 -14.79 0.57 -4.94
C ALA A 24 -14.83 -0.61 -3.95
N GLY A 25 -13.76 -0.81 -3.15
CA GLY A 25 -13.73 -1.79 -2.09
C GLY A 25 -13.00 -3.10 -2.43
N LYS A 26 -12.46 -3.26 -3.64
CA LYS A 26 -11.64 -4.45 -3.96
C LYS A 26 -10.32 -4.47 -3.17
N THR A 27 -9.81 -5.66 -2.89
CA THR A 27 -8.47 -5.86 -2.32
C THR A 27 -7.40 -5.88 -3.41
N ALA A 28 -6.12 -5.82 -3.03
CA ALA A 28 -5.03 -5.96 -3.99
C ALA A 28 -5.04 -7.35 -4.64
N GLU A 29 -5.47 -8.36 -3.88
CA GLU A 29 -5.70 -9.73 -4.32
C GLU A 29 -6.82 -9.81 -5.37
N ASP A 30 -7.99 -9.21 -5.09
CA ASP A 30 -9.12 -9.21 -6.03
C ASP A 30 -8.78 -8.53 -7.36
N ILE A 31 -8.06 -7.41 -7.27
CA ILE A 31 -7.63 -6.65 -8.44
C ILE A 31 -6.63 -7.48 -9.25
N ALA A 32 -5.61 -8.05 -8.61
CA ALA A 32 -4.63 -8.90 -9.28
C ALA A 32 -5.30 -10.11 -9.96
N ALA A 33 -6.23 -10.77 -9.28
CA ALA A 33 -7.01 -11.87 -9.84
C ALA A 33 -7.81 -11.42 -11.07
N THR A 34 -8.48 -10.26 -11.02
CA THR A 34 -9.22 -9.72 -12.15
C THR A 34 -8.32 -9.43 -13.35
N LEU A 35 -7.15 -8.82 -13.13
CA LEU A 35 -6.21 -8.49 -14.22
C LEU A 35 -5.58 -9.74 -14.84
N ASN A 36 -5.40 -10.80 -14.06
CA ASN A 36 -4.86 -12.07 -14.52
C ASN A 36 -5.82 -12.86 -15.41
N LEU A 37 -7.11 -12.52 -15.45
CA LEU A 37 -8.03 -13.09 -16.44
C LEU A 37 -7.66 -12.72 -17.89
N PHE A 38 -6.85 -11.66 -18.06
CA PHE A 38 -6.47 -11.10 -19.36
C PHE A 38 -4.94 -11.02 -19.52
N SER A 39 -4.16 -11.69 -18.66
CA SER A 39 -2.69 -11.61 -18.67
C SER A 39 -2.07 -13.01 -18.81
N ASP A 40 -1.37 -13.26 -19.92
CA ASP A 40 -0.80 -14.59 -20.21
C ASP A 40 0.63 -14.77 -19.67
N ASP A 41 1.56 -13.88 -20.01
CA ASP A 41 2.99 -14.10 -19.76
C ASP A 41 3.52 -13.51 -18.45
N ARG A 42 2.83 -12.50 -17.90
CA ARG A 42 3.31 -11.72 -16.74
C ARG A 42 2.19 -11.48 -15.76
N PRO A 43 1.88 -12.46 -14.89
CA PRO A 43 0.78 -12.35 -13.96
C PRO A 43 0.99 -11.17 -12.99
N TRP A 44 -0.07 -10.42 -12.78
CA TRP A 44 -0.21 -9.44 -11.73
C TRP A 44 -0.15 -10.10 -10.37
N LYS A 45 0.73 -9.58 -9.52
CA LYS A 45 0.85 -9.98 -8.12
C LYS A 45 0.26 -8.88 -7.25
N PRO A 46 -0.40 -9.22 -6.12
CA PRO A 46 -0.95 -8.22 -5.20
C PRO A 46 0.09 -7.17 -4.75
N GLN A 47 1.35 -7.57 -4.58
CA GLN A 47 2.45 -6.67 -4.22
C GLN A 47 2.70 -5.58 -5.29
N ARG A 48 2.46 -5.89 -6.57
CA ARG A 48 2.56 -4.90 -7.66
C ARG A 48 1.42 -3.90 -7.58
N ILE A 49 0.21 -4.35 -7.25
CA ILE A 49 -0.95 -3.49 -7.02
C ILE A 49 -0.69 -2.56 -5.82
N ASP A 50 -0.18 -3.11 -4.71
CA ASP A 50 0.21 -2.32 -3.54
C ASP A 50 1.28 -1.27 -3.85
N TYR A 51 2.27 -1.62 -4.66
CA TYR A 51 3.28 -0.66 -5.11
C TYR A 51 2.65 0.48 -5.90
N ILE A 52 1.71 0.17 -6.81
CA ILE A 52 1.00 1.19 -7.59
C ILE A 52 0.19 2.11 -6.68
N LEU A 53 -0.54 1.53 -5.74
CA LEU A 53 -1.37 2.28 -4.79
C LEU A 53 -0.57 3.10 -3.78
N THR A 54 0.75 2.93 -3.63
CA THR A 54 1.56 3.64 -2.62
C THR A 54 2.64 4.56 -3.19
N ASN A 55 2.82 4.54 -4.50
CA ASN A 55 3.85 5.34 -5.14
C ASN A 55 3.29 6.70 -5.58
N GLU A 56 3.78 7.76 -4.95
CA GLU A 56 3.34 9.14 -5.14
C GLU A 56 3.55 9.62 -6.59
N ARG A 57 4.39 8.93 -7.36
CA ARG A 57 4.63 9.26 -8.76
C ARG A 57 3.38 9.09 -9.62
N TYR A 58 2.44 8.22 -9.24
CA TYR A 58 1.19 8.11 -9.99
C TYR A 58 0.28 9.34 -9.80
N SER A 59 0.48 10.13 -8.74
CA SER A 59 -0.14 11.44 -8.55
C SER A 59 0.76 12.62 -8.92
N GLY A 60 1.86 12.36 -9.64
CA GLY A 60 2.78 13.39 -10.13
C GLY A 60 3.81 13.87 -9.10
N ASN A 61 3.95 13.18 -7.97
CA ASN A 61 4.79 13.62 -6.85
C ASN A 61 5.90 12.59 -6.54
N ALA A 62 6.84 12.93 -5.67
CA ALA A 62 7.83 11.96 -5.19
C ALA A 62 8.25 12.23 -3.75
N LEU A 63 8.33 11.17 -2.95
CA LEU A 63 9.02 11.19 -1.67
C LEU A 63 10.41 10.55 -1.81
N LEU A 64 11.45 11.38 -1.71
CA LEU A 64 12.84 11.00 -1.88
C LEU A 64 13.46 10.50 -0.58
N ARG A 65 14.55 9.72 -0.71
CA ARG A 65 15.34 9.21 0.41
C ARG A 65 14.55 8.31 1.38
N LYS A 66 13.60 7.53 0.86
CA LYS A 66 12.89 6.46 1.60
C LYS A 66 13.82 5.37 2.15
N ARG A 67 15.06 5.31 1.69
CA ARG A 67 16.13 4.41 2.16
C ARG A 67 17.46 5.18 2.27
N TYR A 68 18.34 4.71 3.14
CA TYR A 68 19.70 5.23 3.30
C TYR A 68 20.70 4.10 3.57
N ALA A 69 21.98 4.33 3.26
CA ALA A 69 23.07 3.42 3.62
C ALA A 69 23.60 3.79 5.02
N THR A 70 23.86 2.79 5.86
CA THR A 70 24.48 3.01 7.17
C THR A 70 25.91 3.51 7.02
N ASP A 71 26.37 4.29 8.00
CA ASP A 71 27.76 4.78 8.02
C ASP A 71 28.74 3.73 8.57
N THR A 72 28.23 2.63 9.14
CA THR A 72 29.03 1.50 9.63
C THR A 72 29.44 0.54 8.51
N ILE A 73 30.58 -0.14 8.70
CA ILE A 73 31.09 -1.20 7.83
C ILE A 73 30.70 -2.57 8.42
N PRO A 74 30.15 -3.51 7.60
CA PRO A 74 29.76 -3.35 6.21
C PRO A 74 28.53 -2.46 6.05
N ARG A 75 28.48 -1.66 4.96
CA ARG A 75 27.35 -0.77 4.64
C ARG A 75 26.09 -1.59 4.39
N LYS A 76 24.98 -1.20 5.04
CA LYS A 76 23.66 -1.82 4.86
C LYS A 76 22.65 -0.77 4.40
N VAL A 77 21.78 -1.12 3.45
CA VAL A 77 20.68 -0.25 3.03
C VAL A 77 19.48 -0.48 3.95
N LYS A 78 19.06 0.57 4.66
CA LYS A 78 17.90 0.55 5.57
C LYS A 78 16.77 1.43 5.05
N ARG A 79 15.54 1.12 5.45
CA ARG A 79 14.40 2.03 5.27
C ARG A 79 14.57 3.22 6.20
N ASN A 80 14.30 4.42 5.69
CA ASN A 80 14.31 5.64 6.47
C ASN A 80 12.96 5.78 7.20
N ARG A 81 13.00 5.75 8.53
CA ARG A 81 11.88 5.95 9.46
C ARG A 81 11.97 7.30 10.18
N GLY A 82 12.88 8.18 9.75
CA GLY A 82 13.14 9.48 10.37
C GLY A 82 14.61 9.71 10.71
N GLU A 83 15.48 8.71 10.54
CA GLU A 83 16.91 8.84 10.86
C GLU A 83 17.63 9.83 9.94
N ARG A 84 17.10 10.06 8.73
CA ARG A 84 17.61 11.09 7.82
C ARG A 84 16.44 11.91 7.24
N PRO A 85 16.65 13.20 6.90
CA PRO A 85 15.64 13.99 6.21
C PRO A 85 15.15 13.30 4.93
N MET A 86 13.83 13.16 4.78
CA MET A 86 13.16 12.80 3.53
C MET A 86 12.62 14.07 2.87
N TYR A 87 12.57 14.09 1.54
CA TYR A 87 12.18 15.27 0.79
C TYR A 87 10.97 14.95 -0.09
N PHE A 88 9.89 15.69 0.09
CA PHE A 88 8.74 15.64 -0.80
C PHE A 88 8.93 16.62 -1.94
N VAL A 89 8.71 16.17 -3.17
CA VAL A 89 8.79 16.97 -4.39
C VAL A 89 7.46 16.87 -5.11
N ALA A 90 6.77 17.99 -5.24
CA ALA A 90 5.52 18.08 -5.98
C ALA A 90 5.76 18.26 -7.48
N GLY A 91 4.87 17.76 -8.33
CA GLY A 91 4.87 18.03 -9.77
C GLY A 91 6.13 17.54 -10.51
N ILE A 92 6.71 16.42 -10.08
CA ILE A 92 7.95 15.86 -10.67
C ILE A 92 7.70 15.12 -11.99
N ASN A 93 6.46 14.69 -12.24
CA ASN A 93 6.03 14.05 -13.48
C ASN A 93 4.53 14.28 -13.72
N GLU A 94 4.07 13.97 -14.93
CA GLU A 94 2.64 14.00 -15.26
C GLU A 94 1.88 13.00 -14.39
N ALA A 95 0.74 13.40 -13.85
CA ALA A 95 -0.05 12.58 -12.95
C ALA A 95 -1.00 11.65 -13.74
N VAL A 96 -1.04 10.37 -13.39
CA VAL A 96 -2.02 9.42 -13.96
C VAL A 96 -3.37 9.53 -13.24
N VAL A 97 -3.32 9.80 -11.93
CA VAL A 97 -4.48 10.04 -11.06
C VAL A 97 -4.31 11.37 -10.33
N SER A 98 -5.41 12.00 -9.93
CA SER A 98 -5.33 13.23 -9.13
C SER A 98 -4.75 12.95 -7.75
N GLN A 99 -4.20 13.99 -7.11
CA GLN A 99 -3.74 13.91 -5.73
C GLN A 99 -4.88 13.47 -4.78
N GLU A 100 -6.10 13.94 -5.02
CA GLU A 100 -7.29 13.55 -4.26
C GLU A 100 -7.59 12.03 -4.35
N ILE A 101 -7.49 11.43 -5.54
CA ILE A 101 -7.68 9.98 -5.72
C ILE A 101 -6.60 9.20 -4.97
N PHE A 102 -5.34 9.67 -5.06
CA PHE A 102 -4.23 9.06 -4.35
C PHE A 102 -4.43 9.10 -2.82
N ASP A 103 -4.85 10.24 -2.29
CA ASP A 103 -5.06 10.45 -0.86
C ASP A 103 -6.22 9.60 -0.34
N LYS A 104 -7.36 9.55 -1.05
CA LYS A 104 -8.47 8.63 -0.72
C LYS A 104 -8.02 7.17 -0.66
N ALA A 105 -7.14 6.76 -1.58
CA ALA A 105 -6.59 5.40 -1.57
C ALA A 105 -5.67 5.19 -0.35
N GLN A 106 -4.84 6.17 0.04
CA GLN A 106 -4.03 6.08 1.26
C GLN A 106 -4.90 5.97 2.52
N GLU A 107 -5.96 6.77 2.61
CA GLU A 107 -6.88 6.74 3.74
C GLU A 107 -7.58 5.37 3.86
N LEU A 108 -8.07 4.82 2.76
CA LEU A 108 -8.68 3.48 2.76
C LEU A 108 -7.67 2.40 3.18
N ARG A 109 -6.43 2.48 2.69
CA ARG A 109 -5.34 1.59 3.10
C ARG A 109 -5.09 1.66 4.60
N LYS A 110 -5.00 2.87 5.15
CA LYS A 110 -4.81 3.11 6.58
C LYS A 110 -5.95 2.51 7.40
N LYS A 111 -7.21 2.79 7.04
CA LYS A 111 -8.40 2.21 7.69
C LYS A 111 -8.38 0.68 7.68
N ARG A 112 -8.04 0.06 6.54
CA ARG A 112 -7.92 -1.40 6.44
C ARG A 112 -6.83 -1.97 7.34
N TRP A 113 -5.70 -1.27 7.47
CA TRP A 113 -4.61 -1.68 8.35
C TRP A 113 -5.01 -1.55 9.83
N GLU A 114 -5.65 -0.45 10.22
CA GLU A 114 -6.14 -0.24 11.59
C GLU A 114 -7.18 -1.32 11.97
N ASN A 115 -8.14 -1.61 11.09
CA ASN A 115 -9.13 -2.67 11.32
C ASN A 115 -8.49 -4.05 11.50
N ARG A 116 -7.37 -4.33 10.81
CA ARG A 116 -6.61 -5.59 10.99
C ARG A 116 -5.88 -5.67 12.32
N LEU A 117 -5.56 -4.54 12.96
CA LEU A 117 -4.96 -4.54 14.30
C LEU A 117 -6.01 -4.74 15.39
N VAL A 118 -7.21 -4.19 15.19
CA VAL A 118 -8.30 -4.30 16.17
C VAL A 118 -8.97 -5.69 16.14
N ALA A 119 -9.07 -6.33 14.97
CA ALA A 119 -9.76 -7.62 14.84
C ALA A 119 -9.13 -8.79 15.65
N PRO A 120 -7.79 -8.98 15.69
CA PRO A 120 -7.15 -9.97 16.55
C PRO A 120 -7.47 -9.75 18.03
N ASP A 121 -7.42 -8.49 18.50
CA ASP A 121 -7.66 -8.15 19.90
C ASP A 121 -9.12 -8.40 20.29
N ILE A 122 -10.08 -8.08 19.43
CA ILE A 122 -11.52 -8.39 19.64
C ILE A 122 -11.75 -9.91 19.72
N PHE A 123 -11.07 -10.68 18.86
CA PHE A 123 -11.22 -12.14 18.85
C PHE A 123 -10.65 -12.78 20.12
N ILE A 124 -9.46 -12.34 20.55
CA ILE A 124 -8.83 -12.82 21.79
C ILE A 124 -9.68 -12.44 23.01
N SER A 125 -10.17 -11.21 23.08
CA SER A 125 -10.99 -10.76 24.22
C SER A 125 -12.33 -11.49 24.31
N ARG A 126 -13.02 -11.74 23.18
CA ARG A 126 -14.25 -12.56 23.17
C ARG A 126 -14.02 -14.01 23.58
N GLN A 127 -12.89 -14.62 23.19
CA GLN A 127 -12.55 -15.98 23.61
C GLN A 127 -12.31 -16.07 25.12
N ASN A 128 -11.66 -15.05 25.70
CA ASN A 128 -11.43 -14.96 27.13
C ASN A 128 -12.74 -14.79 27.92
N GLU A 129 -13.64 -13.89 27.49
CA GLU A 129 -14.96 -13.71 28.12
C GLU A 129 -15.79 -15.00 28.10
N LEU A 130 -15.82 -15.72 26.97
CA LEU A 130 -16.54 -16.99 26.87
C LEU A 130 -15.94 -18.06 27.78
N ALA A 131 -14.60 -18.11 27.89
CA ALA A 131 -13.91 -19.02 28.79
C ALA A 131 -14.21 -18.71 30.27
N GLU A 132 -14.30 -17.44 30.64
CA GLU A 132 -14.71 -17.04 32.00
C GLU A 132 -16.17 -17.36 32.29
N GLN A 133 -17.09 -17.10 31.36
CA GLN A 133 -18.50 -17.46 31.50
C GLN A 133 -18.70 -18.97 31.67
N LEU A 134 -17.97 -19.80 30.92
CA LEU A 134 -18.01 -21.26 31.04
C LEU A 134 -17.41 -21.77 32.36
N ARG A 135 -16.45 -21.06 32.96
CA ARG A 135 -15.91 -21.37 34.30
C ARG A 135 -16.91 -20.99 35.39
N ALA A 136 -17.55 -19.83 35.27
CA ALA A 136 -18.56 -19.36 36.22
C ALA A 136 -19.81 -20.25 36.22
N ALA A 137 -20.21 -20.79 35.06
CA ALA A 137 -21.37 -21.65 34.92
C ALA A 137 -21.14 -23.13 35.36
N LYS A 138 -19.91 -23.51 35.73
CA LYS A 138 -19.56 -24.85 36.23
C LYS A 138 -19.47 -24.93 37.77
N LEU A 139 -19.89 -23.86 38.46
CA LEU A 139 -20.12 -23.79 39.92
C LEU A 139 -21.63 -23.82 40.19
#